data_AF-A0A3D1HSI2-F1
#
_entry.id   AF-A0A3D1HSI2-F1
#
_cell.length_a   1.000
_cell.length_b   1.000
_cell.length_c   1.000
_cell.angle_alpha   90.00
_cell.angle_beta   90.00
_cell.angle_gamma   90.00
#
_symmetry.space_group_name_H-M   'P 1'
#
loop_
_entity.id
_entity.type
_entity.pdbx_description
1 polymer ?
#
loop_
_entity_poly.entity_id
_entity_poly.type
_entity_poly.pdbx_seq_one_letter_code
_entity_poly.pdbx_strand_id
1 'polypeptide(L)'
;MTSKPGPGSPHGSLPADKAIVEYLESCAHPPSVKEVARAFKIPQELRAPLRRRLKALADKGAIARQPGKRVASADAMPEVTVVTITKIDRDGLLLAVPSDADISPPPSIRIHADRW
;
A
#
# COMPACT_ATOMS: atom_id res chain seq x y z
N MET A 1 -16.92 2.00 -21.95
CA MET A 1 -17.10 0.73 -21.20
C MET A 1 -17.20 1.09 -19.73
N THR A 2 -18.37 0.86 -19.15
CA THR A 2 -18.84 1.37 -17.86
C THR A 2 -18.45 0.44 -16.72
N SER A 3 -17.64 0.90 -15.76
CA SER A 3 -17.57 0.26 -14.44
C SER A 3 -18.40 1.04 -13.42
N LYS A 4 -19.41 0.31 -12.94
CA LYS A 4 -20.49 0.63 -12.03
C LYS A 4 -19.96 0.78 -10.59
N PRO A 5 -20.38 1.77 -9.79
CA PRO A 5 -19.93 1.90 -8.40
C PRO A 5 -20.63 0.82 -7.55
N GLY A 6 -19.84 -0.08 -6.95
CA GLY A 6 -20.30 -1.09 -5.98
C GLY A 6 -20.51 -0.51 -4.58
N PRO A 7 -21.32 -1.16 -3.72
CA PRO A 7 -22.16 -0.50 -2.73
C PRO A 7 -21.38 -0.03 -1.49
N GLY A 8 -21.61 1.22 -1.10
CA GLY A 8 -21.25 1.71 0.23
C GLY A 8 -21.95 0.87 1.30
N SER A 9 -21.16 0.25 2.18
CA SER A 9 -21.73 -0.44 3.34
C SER A 9 -22.27 0.57 4.36
N PRO A 10 -23.29 0.20 5.14
CA PRO A 10 -24.08 1.11 5.95
C PRO A 10 -23.24 1.75 7.06
N HIS A 11 -23.58 2.98 7.39
CA HIS A 11 -23.02 3.76 8.49
C HIS A 11 -22.85 2.91 9.76
N GLY A 12 -21.59 2.66 10.16
CA GLY A 12 -21.25 1.95 11.40
C GLY A 12 -20.61 0.58 11.26
N SER A 13 -20.33 0.07 10.05
CA SER A 13 -19.57 -1.17 9.85
C SER A 13 -18.19 -0.92 9.22
N LEU A 14 -17.22 -1.81 9.49
CA LEU A 14 -15.91 -1.77 8.83
C LEU A 14 -16.07 -1.94 7.31
N PRO A 15 -15.34 -1.16 6.49
CA PRO A 15 -15.36 -1.29 5.04
C PRO A 15 -14.80 -2.66 4.59
N ALA A 16 -15.23 -3.10 3.42
CA ALA A 16 -14.72 -4.32 2.79
C ALA A 16 -13.25 -4.16 2.36
N ASP A 17 -12.52 -5.27 2.34
CA ASP A 17 -11.08 -5.29 2.00
C ASP A 17 -10.80 -4.66 0.63
N LYS A 18 -11.62 -4.99 -0.38
CA LYS A 18 -11.54 -4.42 -1.74
C LYS A 18 -11.74 -2.91 -1.77
N ALA A 19 -12.74 -2.40 -1.03
CA ALA A 19 -13.01 -0.97 -0.97
C ALA A 19 -11.86 -0.20 -0.30
N ILE A 20 -11.18 -0.80 0.68
CA ILE A 20 -9.98 -0.21 1.28
C ILE A 20 -8.88 -0.11 0.23
N VAL A 21 -8.60 -1.18 -0.52
CA VAL A 21 -7.55 -1.18 -1.56
C VAL A 21 -7.84 -0.15 -2.66
N GLU A 22 -9.06 -0.13 -3.21
CA GLU A 22 -9.48 0.85 -4.22
C GLU A 22 -9.33 2.29 -3.72
N TYR A 23 -9.68 2.56 -2.46
CA TYR A 23 -9.49 3.88 -1.86
C TYR A 23 -8.00 4.26 -1.79
N LEU A 24 -7.13 3.32 -1.39
CA LEU A 24 -5.69 3.56 -1.33
C LEU A 24 -5.09 3.85 -2.71
N GLU A 25 -5.53 3.16 -3.75
CA GLU A 25 -5.12 3.39 -5.15
C GLU A 25 -5.60 4.73 -5.69
N SER A 26 -6.80 5.17 -5.31
CA SER A 26 -7.35 6.48 -5.74
C SER A 26 -6.64 7.68 -5.09
N CYS A 27 -5.84 7.45 -4.04
CA CYS A 27 -5.16 8.52 -3.31
C CYS A 27 -3.83 8.88 -3.97
N ALA A 28 -3.66 10.14 -4.37
CA ALA A 28 -2.40 10.66 -4.93
C ALA A 28 -1.19 10.52 -3.99
N HIS A 29 -1.43 10.40 -2.68
CA HIS A 29 -0.39 10.13 -1.68
C HIS A 29 -0.89 9.06 -0.71
N PRO A 30 -0.03 8.18 -0.18
CA PRO A 30 -0.43 7.13 0.75
C PRO A 30 -1.16 7.70 1.97
N PRO A 31 -2.47 7.47 2.18
CA PRO A 31 -3.19 8.08 3.29
C PRO A 31 -2.77 7.45 4.63
N SER A 32 -2.87 8.24 5.69
CA SER A 32 -2.74 7.76 7.06
C SER A 32 -3.97 6.96 7.50
N VAL A 33 -3.82 6.14 8.53
CA VAL A 33 -4.96 5.42 9.15
C VAL A 33 -6.10 6.36 9.56
N LYS A 34 -5.78 7.60 9.96
CA LYS A 34 -6.79 8.61 10.34
C LYS A 34 -7.56 9.11 9.11
N GLU A 35 -6.88 9.31 7.99
CA GLU A 35 -7.51 9.72 6.73
C GLU A 35 -8.38 8.61 6.16
N VAL A 36 -7.91 7.35 6.20
CA VAL A 36 -8.73 6.18 5.85
C VAL A 36 -10.00 6.13 6.71
N ALA A 37 -9.87 6.28 8.03
CA ALA A 37 -11.04 6.31 8.93
C ALA A 37 -12.00 7.46 8.61
N ARG A 38 -11.48 8.63 8.22
CA ARG A 38 -12.29 9.81 7.85
C ARG A 38 -13.04 9.60 6.54
N ALA A 39 -12.39 9.01 5.53
CA ALA A 39 -12.98 8.74 4.23
C ALA A 39 -14.16 7.77 4.34
N PHE A 40 -14.01 6.72 5.14
CA PHE A 40 -15.08 5.74 5.39
C PHE A 40 -16.06 6.14 6.51
N LYS A 41 -15.97 7.38 7.04
CA LYS A 41 -16.82 7.89 8.13
C LYS A 41 -16.89 6.93 9.33
N ILE A 42 -15.76 6.34 9.71
CA ILE A 42 -15.68 5.31 10.74
C ILE A 42 -15.69 5.96 12.14
N PRO A 43 -16.63 5.57 13.04
CA PRO A 43 -16.68 6.07 14.41
C PRO A 43 -15.44 5.65 15.23
N GLN A 44 -15.15 6.37 16.30
CA GLN A 44 -13.93 6.19 17.09
C GLN A 44 -13.77 4.76 17.65
N GLU A 45 -14.87 4.13 18.02
CA GLU A 45 -14.94 2.75 18.53
C GLU A 45 -14.40 1.72 17.53
N LEU A 46 -14.58 1.98 16.23
CA LEU A 46 -14.17 1.07 15.15
C LEU A 46 -12.77 1.36 14.61
N ARG A 47 -12.03 2.33 15.18
CA ARG A 47 -10.65 2.61 14.78
C ARG A 47 -9.68 1.49 15.15
N ALA A 48 -9.88 0.84 16.29
CA ALA A 48 -9.04 -0.29 16.69
C ALA A 48 -9.25 -1.52 15.78
N PRO A 49 -10.50 -1.93 15.49
CA PRO A 49 -10.78 -2.92 14.46
C PRO A 49 -10.23 -2.57 13.07
N LEU A 50 -10.34 -1.31 12.64
CA LEU A 50 -9.79 -0.86 11.36
C LEU A 50 -8.28 -1.06 11.29
N ARG A 51 -7.55 -0.68 12.35
CA ARG A 51 -6.09 -0.90 12.44
C ARG A 51 -5.72 -2.38 12.35
N ARG A 52 -6.49 -3.26 12.99
CA ARG A 52 -6.29 -4.72 12.90
C ARG A 52 -6.53 -5.21 11.49
N ARG A 53 -7.57 -4.71 10.80
CA ARG A 53 -7.89 -5.09 9.43
C ARG A 53 -6.84 -4.63 8.42
N LEU A 54 -6.37 -3.39 8.54
CA LEU A 54 -5.22 -2.88 7.77
C LEU A 54 -3.94 -3.67 8.07
N LYS A 55 -3.75 -4.16 9.30
CA LYS A 55 -2.64 -5.07 9.60
C LYS A 55 -2.79 -6.39 8.86
N ALA A 56 -3.96 -7.03 8.95
CA ALA A 56 -4.21 -8.30 8.29
C ALA A 56 -4.06 -8.22 6.76
N LEU A 57 -4.48 -7.09 6.15
CA LEU A 57 -4.28 -6.86 4.72
C LEU A 57 -2.80 -6.65 4.36
N ALA A 58 -2.03 -6.00 5.24
CA ALA A 58 -0.60 -5.86 5.04
C ALA A 58 0.12 -7.20 5.17
N ASP A 59 -0.25 -8.00 6.17
CA ASP A 59 0.30 -9.33 6.39
C ASP A 59 -0.04 -10.29 5.23
N LYS A 60 -1.17 -10.06 4.52
CA LYS A 60 -1.56 -10.77 3.29
C LYS A 60 -0.92 -10.20 2.00
N GLY A 61 -0.13 -9.15 2.09
CA GLY A 61 0.48 -8.49 0.92
C GLY A 61 -0.52 -7.73 0.04
N ALA A 62 -1.73 -7.42 0.51
CA ALA A 62 -2.72 -6.64 -0.24
C ALA A 62 -2.52 -5.12 -0.11
N ILE A 63 -1.84 -4.67 0.95
CA ILE A 63 -1.50 -3.26 1.18
C ILE A 63 -0.07 -3.13 1.73
N ALA A 64 0.63 -2.04 1.41
CA ALA A 64 1.95 -1.75 1.95
C ALA A 64 1.85 -0.72 3.10
N ARG A 65 2.62 -0.94 4.17
CA ARG A 65 2.77 0.04 5.26
C ARG A 65 3.97 0.94 4.97
N GLN A 66 3.72 2.24 4.95
CA GLN A 66 4.70 3.27 4.71
C GLN A 66 5.13 3.94 6.04
N PRO A 67 6.31 4.57 6.10
CA PRO A 67 6.75 5.34 7.26
C PRO A 67 5.69 6.35 7.72
N GLY A 68 5.56 6.55 9.04
CA GLY A 68 4.61 7.52 9.60
C GLY A 68 3.16 7.05 9.69
N LYS A 69 2.89 5.73 9.79
CA LYS A 69 1.53 5.15 9.88
C LYS A 69 0.68 5.39 8.63
N ARG A 70 1.34 5.52 7.48
CA ARG A 70 0.73 5.65 6.16
C ARG A 70 0.52 4.27 5.56
N VAL A 71 -0.49 4.15 4.73
CA VAL A 71 -0.88 2.90 4.07
C VAL A 71 -0.99 3.19 2.58
N ALA A 72 -0.40 2.35 1.75
CA ALA A 72 -0.54 2.37 0.30
C ALA A 72 -1.16 1.04 -0.14
N SER A 73 -1.73 0.97 -1.35
CA SER A 73 -1.96 -0.32 -2.00
C SER A 73 -0.63 -1.08 -2.06
N ALA A 74 -0.68 -2.40 -2.09
CA ALA A 74 0.54 -3.16 -2.27
C ALA A 74 1.11 -2.77 -3.63
N ASP A 75 2.31 -2.17 -3.63
CA ASP A 75 3.18 -2.24 -4.79
C ASP A 75 3.38 -3.73 -5.04
N ALA A 76 2.59 -4.27 -5.97
CA ALA A 76 2.62 -5.68 -6.30
C ALA A 76 3.92 -5.94 -7.05
N MET A 77 5.02 -6.09 -6.31
CA MET A 77 6.22 -6.68 -6.88
C MET A 77 5.86 -8.09 -7.36
N PRO A 78 6.10 -8.40 -8.65
CA PRO A 78 5.97 -9.77 -9.13
C PRO A 78 6.86 -10.71 -8.30
N GLU A 79 6.45 -11.98 -8.18
CA GLU A 79 7.23 -13.01 -7.46
C GLU A 79 8.67 -13.10 -7.98
N VAL A 80 8.85 -12.91 -9.28
CA VAL A 80 10.14 -12.74 -9.95
C VAL A 80 10.06 -11.49 -10.81
N THR A 81 10.97 -10.54 -10.60
CA THR A 81 11.05 -9.34 -11.44
C THR A 81 12.50 -9.00 -11.75
N VAL A 82 12.76 -8.49 -12.95
CA VAL A 82 14.07 -7.97 -13.32
C VAL A 82 14.19 -6.56 -12.79
N VAL A 83 15.26 -6.28 -12.05
CA VAL A 83 15.50 -4.94 -11.48
C VAL A 83 16.68 -4.26 -12.16
N THR A 84 16.54 -2.97 -12.42
CA THR A 84 17.62 -2.12 -12.92
C THR A 84 18.20 -1.31 -11.77
N ILE A 85 19.51 -1.41 -11.56
CA ILE A 85 20.22 -0.59 -10.56
C ILE A 85 20.30 0.84 -11.11
N THR A 86 19.69 1.78 -10.39
CA THR A 86 19.66 3.20 -10.79
C THR A 86 20.70 4.03 -10.08
N LYS A 87 21.09 3.62 -8.86
CA LYS A 87 22.05 4.37 -8.06
C LYS A 87 22.82 3.47 -7.10
N ILE A 88 24.07 3.85 -6.88
CA ILE A 88 24.93 3.32 -5.82
C ILE A 88 25.17 4.46 -4.83
N ASP A 89 24.91 4.23 -3.54
CA ASP A 89 25.23 5.17 -2.48
C ASP A 89 26.70 5.06 -2.04
N ARG A 90 27.19 6.09 -1.35
CA ARG A 90 28.58 6.16 -0.85
C ARG A 90 28.92 5.03 0.13
N ASP A 91 27.93 4.46 0.78
CA ASP A 91 28.06 3.34 1.71
C ASP A 91 27.98 1.96 1.01
N GLY A 92 27.97 1.92 -0.33
CA GLY A 92 27.87 0.68 -1.11
C GLY A 92 26.46 0.10 -1.21
N LEU A 93 25.44 0.84 -0.78
CA LEU A 93 24.04 0.45 -0.91
C LEU A 93 23.55 0.65 -2.34
N LEU A 94 22.89 -0.35 -2.90
CA LEU A 94 22.34 -0.30 -4.25
C LEU A 94 20.85 0.03 -4.19
N LEU A 95 20.45 1.02 -4.97
CA LEU A 95 19.06 1.36 -5.24
C LEU A 95 18.69 0.84 -6.62
N ALA A 96 17.58 0.11 -6.67
CA ALA A 96 17.05 -0.47 -7.88
C ALA A 96 15.56 -0.16 -8.03
N VAL A 97 15.10 -0.20 -9.27
CA VAL A 97 13.67 -0.14 -9.61
C VAL A 97 13.34 -1.34 -10.51
N PRO A 98 12.09 -1.82 -10.54
CA PRO A 98 11.67 -2.81 -11.53
C PRO A 98 11.94 -2.30 -12.96
N SER A 99 12.43 -3.19 -13.83
CA SER A 99 12.76 -2.84 -15.22
C SER A 99 11.51 -2.75 -16.09
N ASP A 100 10.53 -3.61 -15.82
CA ASP A 100 9.20 -3.59 -16.41
C ASP A 100 8.24 -2.85 -15.47
N ALA A 101 8.33 -1.51 -15.46
CA ALA A 101 7.51 -0.69 -14.59
C ALA A 101 6.16 -0.33 -15.25
N ASP A 102 5.22 -1.29 -15.28
CA ASP A 102 3.79 -0.99 -15.44
C ASP A 102 3.20 -0.37 -14.16
N ILE A 103 3.98 -0.36 -13.07
CA ILE A 103 3.65 0.21 -11.76
C ILE A 103 4.22 1.62 -11.68
N SER A 104 3.33 2.63 -11.60
CA SER A 104 3.69 4.04 -11.54
C SER A 104 3.11 4.72 -10.30
N PRO A 105 3.94 5.34 -9.43
CA PRO A 105 5.39 5.42 -9.52
C PRO A 105 6.06 4.07 -9.17
N PRO A 106 7.19 3.72 -9.80
CA PRO A 106 7.83 2.43 -9.54
C PRO A 106 8.34 2.34 -8.10
N PRO A 107 8.17 1.18 -7.42
CA PRO A 107 8.70 0.98 -6.09
C PRO A 107 10.23 1.08 -6.09
N SER A 108 10.78 1.73 -5.05
CA SER A 108 12.23 1.77 -4.82
C SER A 108 12.66 0.52 -4.03
N ILE A 109 13.55 -0.28 -4.62
CA ILE A 109 14.12 -1.48 -4.01
C ILE A 109 15.51 -1.15 -3.47
N ARG A 110 15.78 -1.53 -2.22
CA ARG A 110 17.12 -1.44 -1.59
C ARG A 110 17.75 -2.81 -1.55
N ILE A 111 18.91 -2.96 -2.17
CA ILE A 111 19.66 -4.21 -2.20
C ILE A 111 20.85 -4.07 -1.24
N HIS A 112 20.93 -5.01 -0.30
CA HIS A 112 22.04 -5.16 0.61
C HIS A 112 22.87 -6.35 0.16
N ALA A 113 24.20 -6.17 0.10
CA ALA A 113 25.09 -7.31 -0.03
C ALA A 113 24.94 -8.17 1.22
N ASP A 114 24.69 -9.47 1.02
CA ASP A 114 24.64 -10.40 2.13
C ASP A 114 26.03 -10.49 2.77
N ARG A 115 26.07 -10.40 4.10
CA ARG A 115 27.33 -10.45 4.84
C ARG A 115 27.61 -11.91 5.15
N TRP A 116 28.46 -12.54 4.35
CA TRP A 116 28.93 -13.91 4.56
C TRP A 116 30.06 -13.94 5.58
#